data_AF-A0A938E5D3-F1
#
_entry.id   AF-A0A938E5D3-F1
#
_cell.length_a   1.000
_cell.length_b   1.000
_cell.length_c   1.000
_cell.angle_alpha   90.00
_cell.angle_beta   90.00
_cell.angle_gamma   90.00
#
_symmetry.space_group_name_H-M   'P 1'
#
loop_
_entity.id
_entity.type
_entity.pdbx_description
1 polymer ?
#
loop_
_entity_poly.entity_id
_entity_poly.type
_entity_poly.pdbx_seq_one_letter_code
_entity_poly.pdbx_strand_id
1 'polypeptide(L)' 'MSLRARVALGAGRAAGWASRVTGRGAGTQVSGRVMLAIAPDLLEQVGSGRRCAIVSATNGKTTTT' A
#
# COMPACT_ATOMS: atom_id res chain seq x y z
N MET A 1 -16.72 0.92 0.38
CA MET A 1 -15.52 0.14 -0.02
C MET A 1 -15.96 -1.03 -0.88
N SER A 2 -15.42 -1.13 -2.09
CA SER A 2 -15.83 -2.09 -3.12
C SER A 2 -15.27 -3.51 -2.87
N LEU A 3 -15.88 -4.52 -3.50
CA LEU A 3 -15.35 -5.88 -3.50
C LEU A 3 -13.93 -5.92 -4.10
N ARG A 4 -13.71 -5.18 -5.18
CA ARG A 4 -12.41 -5.03 -5.84
C ARG A 4 -11.35 -4.47 -4.87
N ALA A 5 -11.70 -3.47 -4.06
CA ALA A 5 -10.81 -2.94 -3.03
C ALA A 5 -10.47 -3.96 -1.93
N ARG A 6 -11.45 -4.78 -1.50
CA ARG A 6 -11.20 -5.85 -0.52
C ARG A 6 -10.27 -6.93 -1.07
N VAL A 7 -10.47 -7.33 -2.32
CA VAL A 7 -9.58 -8.28 -3.03
C VAL A 7 -8.18 -7.69 -3.17
N ALA A 8 -8.07 -6.42 -3.57
CA ALA A 8 -6.80 -5.72 -3.72
C ALA A 8 -5.99 -5.74 -2.40
N LEU A 9 -6.64 -5.44 -1.27
CA LEU A 9 -5.99 -5.49 0.05
C LEU A 9 -5.50 -6.90 0.41
N GLY A 10 -6.31 -7.92 0.15
CA GLY A 10 -5.94 -9.32 0.39
C GLY A 10 -4.72 -9.73 -0.43
N ALA A 11 -4.77 -9.47 -1.74
CA ALA A 11 -3.69 -9.78 -2.67
C ALA A 11 -2.40 -9.03 -2.33
N GLY A 12 -2.49 -7.74 -2.01
CA GLY A 12 -1.33 -6.94 -1.60
C GLY A 12 -0.69 -7.42 -0.31
N ARG A 13 -1.49 -7.81 0.69
CA ARG A 13 -0.99 -8.41 1.94
C ARG A 13 -0.26 -9.72 1.66
N ALA A 14 -0.84 -10.60 0.83
CA ALA A 14 -0.21 -11.85 0.43
C ALA A 14 1.12 -11.63 -0.31
N ALA A 15 1.15 -10.69 -1.25
CA ALA A 15 2.36 -10.33 -2.00
C ALA A 15 3.44 -9.72 -1.09
N GLY A 16 3.06 -8.84 -0.16
CA GLY A 16 3.99 -8.28 0.82
C GLY A 16 4.55 -9.34 1.78
N TRP A 17 3.72 -10.30 2.20
CA TRP A 17 4.16 -11.45 3.01
C TRP A 17 5.14 -12.32 2.22
N ALA A 18 4.79 -12.71 0.99
CA ALA A 18 5.65 -13.50 0.10
C ALA A 18 7.00 -12.82 -0.14
N SER A 19 7.02 -11.50 -0.37
CA SER A 19 8.25 -10.72 -0.54
C SER A 19 9.13 -10.76 0.71
N ARG A 20 8.56 -10.70 1.92
CA ARG A 20 9.33 -10.77 3.17
C ARG A 20 9.90 -12.16 3.40
N VAL A 21 9.06 -13.20 3.33
CA VAL A 21 9.50 -14.57 3.65
C VAL A 21 10.50 -15.13 2.65
N THR A 22 10.49 -14.63 1.41
CA THR A 22 11.47 -15.01 0.38
C THR A 22 12.72 -14.11 0.36
N GLY A 23 12.89 -13.21 1.34
CA GLY A 23 14.08 -12.37 1.48
C GLY A 23 14.22 -11.26 0.44
N ARG A 24 13.15 -10.91 -0.29
CA ARG A 24 13.17 -9.89 -1.37
C ARG A 24 12.91 -8.47 -0.87
N GLY A 25 13.15 -8.21 0.41
CA GLY A 25 12.92 -6.92 1.09
C GLY A 25 11.69 -6.91 2.01
N ALA A 26 11.36 -5.74 2.58
CA ALA A 26 10.33 -5.57 3.61
C ALA A 26 8.88 -5.81 3.13
N GLY A 27 8.67 -5.98 1.83
CA GLY A 27 7.36 -6.26 1.23
C GLY A 27 6.38 -5.06 1.19
N THR A 28 6.77 -3.90 1.71
CA THR A 28 5.93 -2.69 1.73
C THR A 28 5.63 -2.19 0.32
N GLN A 29 6.66 -2.05 -0.52
CA GLN A 29 6.51 -1.57 -1.90
C GLN A 29 5.72 -2.52 -2.81
N VAL A 30 6.00 -3.82 -2.73
CA VAL A 30 5.29 -4.83 -3.54
C VAL A 30 3.81 -4.87 -3.15
N SER A 31 3.49 -4.79 -1.86
CA SER A 31 2.09 -4.78 -1.41
C SER A 31 1.30 -3.62 -2.01
N GLY A 32 1.83 -2.39 -1.97
CA GLY A 32 1.18 -1.21 -2.50
C GLY A 32 1.02 -1.26 -4.02
N ARG A 33 2.03 -1.74 -4.75
CA ARG A 33 1.95 -1.91 -6.21
C ARG A 33 0.86 -2.90 -6.61
N VAL A 34 0.78 -4.06 -5.95
CA VAL A 34 -0.26 -5.07 -6.23
C VAL A 34 -1.65 -4.53 -5.92
N MET A 35 -1.80 -3.84 -4.78
CA MET A 35 -3.07 -3.20 -4.41
C MET A 35 -3.55 -2.21 -5.46
N LEU A 36 -2.68 -1.30 -5.90
CA LEU A 36 -3.02 -0.25 -6.86
C LEU A 36 -3.22 -0.78 -8.28
N ALA A 37 -2.53 -1.86 -8.66
CA ALA A 37 -2.77 -2.54 -9.92
C ALA A 37 -4.17 -3.19 -9.97
N ILE A 38 -4.62 -3.76 -8.84
CA ILE A 38 -5.95 -4.37 -8.75
C ILE A 38 -7.04 -3.32 -8.50
N ALA A 39 -6.80 -2.26 -7.75
CA ALA A 39 -7.78 -1.22 -7.46
C ALA A 39 -7.12 0.17 -7.53
N PRO A 40 -7.13 0.83 -8.71
CA PRO A 40 -6.49 2.13 -8.88
C PRO A 40 -7.08 3.25 -7.99
N ASP A 41 -8.37 3.13 -7.66
CA ASP A 41 -9.12 4.03 -6.79
C ASP A 41 -9.03 3.66 -5.30
N LEU A 42 -8.18 2.68 -4.94
CA LEU A 42 -8.13 2.16 -3.57
C LEU A 42 -7.79 3.25 -2.55
N LEU A 43 -6.84 4.15 -2.85
CA LEU A 43 -6.43 5.22 -1.94
C LEU A 43 -7.58 6.17 -1.63
N GLU A 44 -8.46 6.44 -2.60
CA GLU A 44 -9.66 7.25 -2.38
C GLU A 44 -10.62 6.52 -1.44
N GLN A 45 -10.87 5.23 -1.70
CA GLN A 45 -11.78 4.43 -0.87
C GLN A 45 -11.28 4.26 0.58
N VAL A 46 -9.97 4.08 0.79
CA VAL A 46 -9.40 3.96 2.14
C VAL A 46 -9.08 5.31 2.77
N GLY A 47 -8.92 6.37 1.99
CA GLY A 47 -8.69 7.73 2.49
C GLY A 47 -9.97 8.46 2.87
N SER A 48 -11.12 8.04 2.33
CA SER A 48 -12.41 8.66 2.60
C SER A 48 -12.69 8.81 4.12
N GLY A 49 -13.01 10.04 4.53
CA GLY A 49 -13.30 10.39 5.91
C GLY A 49 -12.09 10.44 6.86
N ARG A 50 -10.87 10.29 6.35
CA ARG A 50 -9.63 10.34 7.16
C ARG A 50 -8.88 11.64 6.91
N ARG A 51 -8.34 12.23 7.97
CA ARG A 51 -7.35 13.32 7.86
C ARG A 51 -6.01 12.71 7.46
N CYS A 52 -5.51 13.07 6.28
CA CYS A 52 -4.26 12.56 5.72
C CYS A 52 -3.32 13.73 5.41
N ALA A 53 -2.02 13.52 5.61
CA ALA A 53 -0.97 14.42 5.16
C ALA A 53 -0.07 13.67 4.17
N ILE A 54 0.40 14.36 3.13
CA ILE A 54 1.36 13.83 2.16
C ILE A 54 2.73 14.38 2.53
N VAL A 55 3.68 13.49 2.82
CA VAL A 55 5.08 13.85 3.09
C VAL A 55 5.93 13.42 1.91
N SER A 56 6.56 14.39 1.25
CA SER A 56 7.51 14.16 0.16
C SER A 56 8.81 14.91 0.45
N ALA A 57 9.93 14.24 0.17
CA ALA A 57 11.27 14.80 0.30
C ALA A 57 12.24 13.95 -0.52
N THR A 58 13.37 14.50 -0.97
CA THR A 58 14.44 13.73 -1.62
C THR A 58 15.08 12.74 -0.62
N ASN A 59 15.32 13.17 0.61
CA ASN A 59 15.81 12.37 1.74
C ASN A 59 14.99 12.68 3.01
N GLY A 60 15.00 11.78 4.01
CA GLY A 60 14.43 12.07 5.33
C GLY A 60 12.92 11.91 5.51
N LYS A 61 12.18 11.39 4.52
CA LYS A 61 10.70 11.14 4.63
C LYS A 61 10.31 10.39 5.92
N THR A 62 11.07 9.33 6.25
CA THR A 62 10.83 8.49 7.45
C THR A 62 11.27 9.14 8.76
N THR A 63 12.06 10.21 8.71
CA THR A 63 12.48 10.96 9.91
C THR A 63 11.47 12.06 10.24
N THR A 64 10.81 12.61 9.21
CA THR A 64 9.76 13.63 9.35
C THR A 64 8.41 13.07 9.82
N THR A 65 8.17 11.78 9.56
CA THR A 65 6.93 11.07 9.93
C THR A 65 7.20 10.14 11.10
#